data_AF-A0A667ZJI2-F1
#
_entry.id   AF-A0A667ZJI2-F1
#
_cell.length_a   1.000
_cell.length_b   1.000
_cell.length_c   1.000
_cell.angle_alpha   90.00
_cell.angle_beta   90.00
_cell.angle_gamma   90.00
#
_symmetry.space_group_name_H-M   'P 1'
#
loop_
_entity.id
_entity.type
_entity.pdbx_description
1 polymer ?
#
loop_
_entity_poly.entity_id
_entity_poly.type
_entity_poly.pdbx_seq_one_letter_code
_entity_poly.pdbx_strand_id
1 'polypeptide(L)'
;MESALALWISHADDLSYDGVQIEFLPPNTTSLIQPMDQGIIHAFKALYTRNTLQHLVEAMDSDQDFSLKAYWRKYTIASCLQNIQRAIQEMRTETVARGGAQPYRMLS
;
A
#
# COMPACT_ATOMS: atom_id res chain seq x y z
N MET A 1 -18.37 -32.44 -2.67
CA MET A 1 -18.60 -30.99 -2.49
C MET A 1 -18.81 -30.60 -1.02
N GLU A 2 -19.03 -31.55 -0.10
CA GLU A 2 -19.26 -31.26 1.34
C GLU A 2 -17.98 -31.20 2.19
N SER A 3 -16.89 -31.80 1.72
CA SER A 3 -15.63 -31.92 2.46
C SER A 3 -14.85 -30.60 2.61
N ALA A 4 -15.05 -29.65 1.69
CA ALA A 4 -14.44 -28.34 1.82
C ALA A 4 -15.14 -27.53 2.93
N LEU A 5 -16.48 -27.45 2.90
CA LEU A 5 -17.28 -26.69 3.88
C LEU A 5 -17.03 -27.12 5.33
N ALA A 6 -16.83 -28.42 5.58
CA ALA A 6 -16.48 -28.93 6.91
C ALA A 6 -15.11 -28.45 7.41
N LEU A 7 -14.11 -28.33 6.52
CA LEU A 7 -12.81 -27.75 6.84
C LEU A 7 -12.88 -26.24 7.08
N TRP A 8 -13.75 -25.52 6.35
CA TRP A 8 -13.94 -24.08 6.55
C TRP A 8 -14.52 -23.74 7.92
N ILE A 9 -15.48 -24.53 8.40
CA ILE A 9 -16.10 -24.32 9.72
C ILE A 9 -15.13 -24.68 10.84
N SER A 10 -14.37 -25.79 10.72
CA SER A 10 -13.48 -26.24 11.79
C SER A 10 -12.30 -25.29 12.10
N HIS A 11 -11.88 -24.46 11.13
CA HIS A 11 -10.79 -23.48 11.33
C HIS A 11 -11.30 -22.13 11.87
N ALA A 12 -12.61 -21.86 11.79
CA ALA A 12 -13.21 -20.60 12.26
C ALA A 12 -13.50 -20.63 13.78
N ASP A 13 -13.82 -21.81 14.32
CA ASP A 13 -14.13 -21.98 15.76
C ASP A 13 -12.93 -21.71 16.69
N ASP A 14 -11.69 -21.74 16.19
CA ASP A 14 -10.46 -21.52 16.96
C ASP A 14 -10.03 -20.03 17.06
N LEU A 15 -10.78 -19.11 16.45
CA LEU A 15 -10.39 -17.70 16.32
C LEU A 15 -11.40 -16.70 16.90
N SER A 16 -12.19 -17.11 17.89
CA SER A 16 -13.10 -16.21 18.59
C SER A 16 -12.36 -15.42 19.69
N TYR A 17 -11.87 -14.22 19.36
CA TYR A 17 -11.43 -13.23 20.34
C TYR A 17 -12.51 -12.15 20.50
N ASP A 18 -12.80 -11.75 21.73
CA ASP A 18 -13.93 -10.86 22.05
C ASP A 18 -13.80 -9.52 21.29
N GLY A 19 -14.76 -9.23 20.39
CA GLY A 19 -14.80 -8.01 19.58
C GLY A 19 -14.10 -8.06 18.21
N VAL A 20 -13.55 -9.20 17.78
CA VAL A 20 -12.97 -9.36 16.43
C VAL A 20 -13.69 -10.47 15.67
N GLN A 21 -14.43 -10.11 14.62
CA GLN A 21 -15.02 -11.07 13.68
C GLN A 21 -14.04 -11.35 12.55
N ILE A 22 -13.65 -12.63 12.40
CA ILE A 22 -12.79 -13.07 11.30
C ILE A 22 -13.65 -13.64 10.18
N GLU A 23 -13.57 -13.01 9.01
CA GLU A 23 -14.22 -13.51 7.80
C GLU A 23 -13.15 -14.03 6.83
N PHE A 24 -13.30 -15.28 6.39
CA PHE A 24 -12.45 -15.83 5.36
C PHE A 24 -13.06 -15.55 3.98
N LEU A 25 -12.28 -14.93 3.09
CA LEU A 25 -12.73 -14.62 1.74
C LEU A 25 -12.68 -15.85 0.82
N PRO A 26 -13.59 -15.96 -0.17
CA PRO A 26 -13.53 -17.00 -1.18
C PRO A 26 -12.18 -16.99 -1.92
N PRO A 27 -11.68 -18.15 -2.35
CA PRO A 27 -10.42 -18.23 -3.09
C PRO A 27 -10.44 -17.32 -4.33
N ASN A 28 -9.31 -16.64 -4.58
CA ASN A 28 -9.09 -15.67 -5.67
C ASN A 28 -9.84 -14.33 -5.59
N THR A 29 -10.47 -13.99 -4.45
CA THR A 29 -11.17 -12.70 -4.28
C THR A 29 -10.42 -11.68 -3.41
N THR A 30 -9.28 -12.06 -2.82
CA THR A 30 -8.49 -11.23 -1.89
C THR A 30 -8.17 -9.86 -2.49
N SER A 31 -7.60 -9.82 -3.70
CA SER A 31 -7.28 -8.55 -4.37
C SER A 31 -8.50 -7.80 -4.90
N LEU A 32 -9.69 -8.41 -4.91
CA LEU A 32 -10.92 -7.74 -5.33
C LEU A 32 -11.63 -7.05 -4.16
N ILE A 33 -11.55 -7.66 -2.97
CA ILE A 33 -12.35 -7.27 -1.80
C ILE A 33 -11.48 -6.56 -0.75
N GLN A 34 -10.18 -6.86 -0.65
CA GLN A 34 -9.32 -6.24 0.35
C GLN A 34 -8.94 -4.81 -0.07
N PRO A 35 -9.40 -3.77 0.66
CA PRO A 35 -9.11 -2.37 0.33
C PRO A 35 -7.61 -2.05 0.35
N MET A 36 -6.85 -2.84 1.11
CA MET A 36 -5.40 -2.75 1.23
C MET A 36 -4.69 -3.05 -0.10
N ASP A 37 -5.13 -4.08 -0.81
CA ASP A 37 -4.51 -4.52 -2.06
C ASP A 37 -4.82 -3.59 -3.23
N GLN A 38 -6.05 -3.04 -3.29
CA GLN A 38 -6.49 -2.18 -4.40
C GLN A 38 -6.08 -0.72 -4.26
N GLY A 39 -6.27 -0.13 -3.08
CA GLY A 39 -6.04 1.31 -2.88
C GLY A 39 -4.67 1.60 -2.30
N ILE A 40 -4.40 1.00 -1.14
CA ILE A 40 -3.28 1.38 -0.27
C ILE A 40 -1.95 0.93 -0.87
N ILE A 41 -1.82 -0.35 -1.26
CA ILE A 41 -0.59 -0.88 -1.86
C ILE A 41 -0.31 -0.23 -3.22
N HIS A 42 -1.36 0.01 -4.01
CA HIS A 42 -1.22 0.69 -5.31
C HIS A 42 -0.68 2.11 -5.14
N ALA A 43 -1.32 2.93 -4.30
CA ALA A 43 -0.89 4.30 -4.03
C ALA A 43 0.53 4.34 -3.43
N PHE A 44 0.82 3.44 -2.49
CA PHE A 44 2.14 3.33 -1.90
C PHE A 44 3.22 3.04 -2.94
N LYS A 45 3.00 2.04 -3.82
CA LYS A 45 3.95 1.70 -4.89
C LYS A 45 4.18 2.90 -5.82
N ALA A 46 3.11 3.58 -6.23
CA ALA A 46 3.20 4.74 -7.10
C ALA A 46 4.04 5.87 -6.48
N LEU A 47 3.78 6.21 -5.21
CA LEU A 47 4.50 7.26 -4.50
C LEU A 47 5.96 6.89 -4.22
N TYR A 48 6.22 5.65 -3.81
CA TYR A 48 7.59 5.16 -3.63
C TYR A 48 8.39 5.26 -4.93
N THR A 49 7.82 4.81 -6.05
CA THR A 49 8.47 4.90 -7.36
C THR A 49 8.70 6.34 -7.78
N ARG A 50 7.68 7.21 -7.67
CA ARG A 50 7.80 8.63 -8.00
C ARG A 50 8.94 9.30 -7.23
N ASN A 51 8.97 9.10 -5.91
CA ASN A 51 9.97 9.72 -5.04
C ASN A 51 11.38 9.19 -5.32
N THR A 52 11.52 7.91 -5.65
CA THR A 52 12.79 7.31 -6.07
C THR A 52 13.31 7.94 -7.36
N LEU A 53 12.44 8.08 -8.36
CA LEU A 53 12.81 8.68 -9.64
C LEU A 53 13.12 10.17 -9.51
N GLN A 54 12.38 10.90 -8.67
CA GLN A 54 12.67 12.30 -8.41
C GLN A 54 14.07 12.48 -7.81
N HIS A 55 14.43 11.68 -6.81
CA HIS A 55 15.79 11.71 -6.24
C HIS A 55 16.88 11.32 -7.23
N LEU A 56 16.58 10.43 -8.15
CA LEU A 56 17.49 10.06 -9.21
C LEU A 56 17.74 11.22 -10.18
N VAL A 57 16.69 11.94 -10.57
CA VAL A 57 16.78 13.12 -11.45
C VAL A 57 17.53 14.24 -10.74
N GLU A 58 17.23 14.52 -9.47
CA GLU A 58 17.95 15.51 -8.67
C GLU A 58 19.45 15.19 -8.58
N ALA A 59 19.81 13.93 -8.40
CA ALA A 59 21.21 13.50 -8.36
C ALA A 59 21.91 13.64 -9.72
N MET A 60 21.19 13.42 -10.82
CA MET A 60 21.70 13.61 -12.17
C MET A 60 21.89 15.08 -12.53
N ASP A 61 20.97 15.95 -12.11
CA ASP A 61 21.08 17.40 -12.35
C ASP A 61 22.21 18.04 -11.53
N SER A 62 22.54 17.44 -10.38
CA SER A 62 23.56 17.95 -9.46
C SER A 62 24.99 17.50 -9.79
N ASP A 63 25.16 16.45 -10.59
CA ASP A 63 26.44 15.82 -10.88
C ASP A 63 26.64 15.64 -12.40
N GLN A 64 27.58 16.40 -12.97
CA GLN A 64 27.86 16.38 -14.40
C GLN A 64 28.44 15.03 -14.89
N ASP A 65 29.07 14.26 -13.98
CA ASP A 65 29.64 12.94 -14.24
C ASP A 65 28.77 11.81 -13.66
N PHE A 66 27.45 12.06 -13.54
CA PHE A 66 26.51 11.13 -12.93
C PHE A 66 26.60 9.72 -13.51
N SER A 67 26.72 8.73 -12.61
CA SER A 67 26.67 7.31 -12.96
C SER A 67 25.54 6.60 -12.24
N LEU A 68 24.54 6.15 -13.01
CA LEU A 68 23.42 5.37 -12.51
C LEU A 68 23.86 4.15 -11.68
N LYS A 69 24.89 3.44 -12.15
CA LYS A 69 25.44 2.26 -11.47
C LYS A 69 26.07 2.62 -10.13
N ALA A 70 26.79 3.74 -10.05
CA ALA A 70 27.40 4.20 -8.81
C ALA A 70 26.34 4.69 -7.81
N TYR A 71 25.31 5.37 -8.30
CA TYR A 71 24.17 5.81 -7.50
C TYR A 71 23.48 4.62 -6.82
N TRP A 72 23.09 3.60 -7.60
CA TRP A 72 22.43 2.41 -7.03
C TRP A 72 23.34 1.60 -6.10
N ARG A 73 24.66 1.60 -6.32
CA ARG A 73 25.61 0.99 -5.38
C ARG A 73 25.66 1.70 -4.02
N LYS A 74 25.35 3.00 -3.99
CA LYS A 74 25.27 3.79 -2.75
C LYS A 74 23.88 3.74 -2.11
N TYR A 75 22.88 3.20 -2.80
CA TYR A 75 21.51 3.11 -2.29
C TYR A 75 21.46 2.09 -1.16
N THR A 76 21.07 2.54 0.04
CA THR A 76 21.09 1.72 1.26
C THR A 76 19.68 1.43 1.78
N ILE A 77 19.57 0.54 2.75
CA ILE A 77 18.32 0.32 3.49
C ILE A 77 17.83 1.62 4.14
N ALA A 78 18.74 2.48 4.62
CA ALA A 78 18.34 3.78 5.18
C ALA A 78 17.66 4.66 4.11
N SER A 79 18.17 4.65 2.87
CA SER A 79 17.53 5.32 1.72
C SER A 79 16.14 4.75 1.44
N CYS A 80 15.99 3.42 1.48
CA CYS A 80 14.68 2.77 1.36
C CYS A 80 13.71 3.26 2.45
N LEU A 81 14.14 3.25 3.72
CA LEU A 81 13.30 3.63 4.85
C LEU A 81 12.83 5.08 4.76
N GLN A 82 13.71 5.99 4.34
CA GLN A 82 13.36 7.39 4.09
C GLN A 82 12.29 7.50 3.00
N ASN A 83 12.41 6.72 1.93
CA ASN A 83 11.44 6.74 0.85
C ASN A 83 10.08 6.14 1.25
N ILE A 84 10.09 5.08 2.06
CA ILE A 84 8.87 4.50 2.67
C ILE A 84 8.19 5.53 3.56
N GLN A 85 8.94 6.19 4.45
CA GLN A 85 8.41 7.21 5.35
C GLN A 85 7.74 8.33 4.56
N ARG A 86 8.41 8.82 3.51
CA ARG A 86 7.87 9.89 2.67
C ARG A 86 6.60 9.44 1.94
N ALA A 87 6.60 8.27 1.31
CA ALA A 87 5.42 7.75 0.62
C ALA A 87 4.21 7.64 1.56
N ILE A 88 4.40 7.17 2.80
CA ILE A 88 3.32 7.09 3.81
C ILE A 88 2.82 8.49 4.23
N GLN A 89 3.71 9.47 4.38
CA GLN A 89 3.33 10.85 4.72
C GLN A 89 2.51 11.50 3.59
N GLU A 90 2.91 11.28 2.34
CA GLU A 90 2.17 11.76 1.15
C GLU A 90 0.78 11.11 1.05
N MET A 91 0.69 9.78 1.23
CA MET A 91 -0.59 9.06 1.24
C MET A 91 -1.57 9.60 2.29
N ARG A 92 -1.09 9.91 3.50
CA ARG A 92 -1.94 10.49 4.57
C ARG A 92 -2.50 11.85 4.16
N THR A 93 -1.70 12.67 3.48
CA THR A 93 -2.11 13.99 3.01
C THR A 93 -3.18 13.89 1.92
N GLU A 94 -3.02 12.98 0.95
CA GLU A 94 -4.00 12.73 -0.11
C GLU A 94 -5.31 12.12 0.41
N THR A 95 -5.22 11.22 1.40
CA THR A 95 -6.39 10.55 1.99
C THR A 95 -7.20 11.54 2.86
N VAL A 96 -6.54 12.39 3.64
CA VAL A 96 -7.19 13.45 4.43
C VAL A 96 -7.83 14.51 3.52
N ALA A 97 -7.18 14.88 2.42
CA ALA A 97 -7.74 15.81 1.43
C ALA A 97 -9.00 15.27 0.75
N ARG A 98 -9.06 13.95 0.47
CA ARG A 98 -10.24 13.30 -0.12
C ARG A 98 -11.36 13.05 0.89
N GLY A 99 -11.02 12.79 2.16
CA GLY A 99 -12.00 12.61 3.25
C GLY A 99 -12.70 13.89 3.70
N GLY A 100 -12.14 15.06 3.42
CA GLY A 100 -12.71 16.37 3.80
C GLY A 100 -13.64 17.03 2.77
N ALA A 101 -13.85 16.44 1.60
CA ALA A 101 -14.53 17.09 0.48
C ALA A 101 -15.59 16.21 -0.20
N GLN A 102 -16.56 15.72 0.56
CA GLN A 102 -17.87 15.30 0.04
C GLN A 102 -18.96 15.66 1.06
N PRO A 103 -19.53 16.89 1.05
CA PRO A 103 -20.84 17.10 1.63
C PRO A 103 -21.83 16.35 0.75
N TYR A 104 -22.48 15.32 1.30
CA TYR A 104 -23.59 14.60 0.67
C TYR A 104 -24.54 15.60 -0.01
N ARG A 105 -24.49 15.65 -1.34
CA ARG A 105 -25.48 16.34 -2.16
C ARG A 105 -25.78 15.49 -3.37
N MET A 106 -26.88 14.75 -3.28
CA MET A 106 -27.80 14.33 -4.35
C MET A 106 -28.73 13.23 -3.76
N LEU A 107 -30.06 13.27 -3.78
CA LEU A 107 -31.07 14.18 -4.35
C LEU A 107 -32.40 14.00 -3.56
N SER A 108 -33.19 15.08 -3.54
CA SER A 108 -34.66 15.06 -3.44
C SER A 108 -35.30 14.44 -4.68
#